data_AF-A0A1Z9QTG1-F1
#
_entry.id   AF-A0A1Z9QTG1-F1
#
_cell.length_a   1.000
_cell.length_b   1.000
_cell.length_c   1.000
_cell.angle_alpha   90.00
_cell.angle_beta   90.00
_cell.angle_gamma   90.00
#
_symmetry.space_group_name_H-M   'P 1'
#
loop_
_entity.id
_entity.type
_entity.pdbx_description
1 polymer ?
#
loop_
_entity_poly.entity_id
_entity_poly.type
_entity_poly.pdbx_seq_one_letter_code
_entity_poly.pdbx_strand_id
1 'polypeptide(L)'
;MRILVAVGSEEQINTGAAWCASIDGVSAENLEIAILGSDRKALAEYGRKTLAAELNCEPADLNVATIEANANAILTHVEDQHCRSLVLLHSGNLSDLHKEVFQTSKYPTLWLRIIGKPPSSETQIVAAFQKPSHVTSIVTEKLLGFAPGRTLCSDVDLQRDNLTEAIKTAISEDSITDDELLLFGIDDPDSSDRVYKTALLQIDSKTTTSVGLLHDGYTLPEKIASQVYQWAADVAPPMDRQERIDLSQDLQSGSAPNLEFFGLISAAAMLAAFGLIQDSAAVIIGAMLIAPLMTPIIGAGLALAQGNRPLFRSAATTIVLGFLCALTASMLFGWLVLIFQEPVMTSEMRARCSPSPIDFCVGLVGGFAATYARTRRHLSAALAGAAIAAALVPPISTAGLQLAFHVWTWDTTPVGVPILGPILLVLVNVLMIMGGSAFVLWARGMRTDRTLTIQDRWTVRIATFLFTIALLILTWLLLPHTSQAGSPNKNQSKSNPAQSVVDNTNLSTTGPP
;
A
#
# COMPACT_ATOMS: atom_id res chain seq x y z
N MET A 1 -21.30 25.04 -4.83
CA MET A 1 -20.08 24.61 -4.09
C MET A 1 -19.42 25.90 -3.60
N ARG A 2 -18.54 25.87 -2.59
CA ARG A 2 -18.02 27.10 -1.98
C ARG A 2 -16.50 27.10 -1.96
N ILE A 3 -15.93 28.28 -2.19
CA ILE A 3 -14.50 28.54 -2.08
C ILE A 3 -14.29 29.42 -0.85
N LEU A 4 -13.39 29.01 0.05
CA LEU A 4 -13.03 29.84 1.19
C LEU A 4 -11.82 30.71 0.83
N VAL A 5 -11.94 32.02 0.95
CA VAL A 5 -10.82 32.97 0.82
C VAL A 5 -10.44 33.50 2.20
N ALA A 6 -9.24 33.17 2.66
CA ALA A 6 -8.72 33.63 3.95
C ALA A 6 -7.94 34.92 3.80
N VAL A 7 -8.35 35.94 4.57
CA VAL A 7 -7.79 37.31 4.50
C VAL A 7 -7.46 37.81 5.91
N GLY A 8 -6.29 38.42 6.08
CA GLY A 8 -5.76 38.85 7.37
C GLY A 8 -5.43 40.34 7.50
N SER A 9 -5.52 41.14 6.43
CA SER A 9 -5.27 42.59 6.49
C SER A 9 -6.09 43.39 5.47
N GLU A 10 -6.19 44.70 5.68
CA GLU A 10 -6.84 45.64 4.75
C GLU A 10 -6.14 45.67 3.38
N GLU A 11 -4.81 45.62 3.38
CA GLU A 11 -4.00 45.56 2.16
C GLU A 11 -4.37 44.36 1.28
N GLN A 12 -4.55 43.19 1.90
CA GLN A 12 -4.95 41.96 1.20
C GLN A 12 -6.37 42.04 0.65
N ILE A 13 -7.29 42.73 1.33
CA ILE A 13 -8.64 42.96 0.82
C ILE A 13 -8.57 43.81 -0.45
N ASN A 14 -7.81 44.90 -0.42
CA ASN A 14 -7.73 45.84 -1.53
C ASN A 14 -7.02 45.25 -2.76
N THR A 15 -5.94 44.51 -2.56
CA THR A 15 -5.24 43.81 -3.66
C THR A 15 -5.97 42.54 -4.11
N GLY A 16 -6.64 41.84 -3.19
CA GLY A 16 -7.35 40.59 -3.44
C GLY A 16 -8.74 40.74 -4.04
N ALA A 17 -9.37 41.92 -3.98
CA ALA A 17 -10.75 42.11 -4.43
C ALA A 17 -10.96 41.75 -5.91
N ALA A 18 -10.08 42.24 -6.79
CA ALA A 18 -10.15 41.91 -8.22
C ALA A 18 -9.95 40.40 -8.49
N TRP A 19 -9.11 39.74 -7.71
CA TRP A 19 -8.89 38.29 -7.80
C TRP A 19 -10.10 37.49 -7.32
N CYS A 20 -10.75 37.93 -6.24
CA CYS A 20 -11.99 37.33 -5.76
C CYS A 20 -13.11 37.43 -6.81
N ALA A 21 -13.23 38.58 -7.47
CA ALA A 21 -14.19 38.77 -8.56
C ALA A 21 -13.92 37.88 -9.78
N SER A 22 -12.65 37.69 -10.14
CA SER A 22 -12.25 36.75 -11.20
C SER A 22 -12.57 35.30 -10.86
N ILE A 23 -12.31 34.87 -9.62
CA ILE A 23 -12.58 33.49 -9.17
C ILE A 23 -14.08 33.21 -9.10
N ASP A 24 -14.87 34.16 -8.58
CA ASP A 24 -16.34 34.02 -8.48
C ASP A 24 -17.00 33.93 -9.86
N GLY A 25 -16.59 34.78 -10.81
CA GLY A 25 -17.10 34.78 -12.17
C GLY A 25 -16.81 33.51 -12.97
N VAL A 26 -15.71 32.81 -12.67
CA VAL A 26 -15.34 31.54 -13.31
C VAL A 26 -16.03 30.36 -12.65
N SER A 27 -16.00 30.30 -11.31
CA SER A 27 -16.41 29.10 -10.58
C SER A 27 -17.94 28.99 -10.46
N ALA A 28 -18.68 30.10 -10.54
CA ALA A 28 -20.11 30.17 -10.22
C ALA A 28 -20.44 29.53 -8.85
N GLU A 29 -19.45 29.52 -7.97
CA GLU A 29 -19.47 28.95 -6.63
C GLU A 29 -19.55 30.10 -5.62
N ASN A 30 -20.49 30.06 -4.66
CA ASN A 30 -20.60 31.12 -3.65
C ASN A 30 -19.28 31.28 -2.91
N LEU A 31 -18.66 32.46 -3.05
CA LEU A 31 -17.45 32.84 -2.35
C LEU A 31 -17.74 33.02 -0.84
N GLU A 32 -16.93 32.39 -0.01
CA GLU A 32 -16.96 32.58 1.44
C GLU A 32 -15.68 33.24 1.91
N ILE A 33 -15.79 34.34 2.66
CA ILE A 33 -14.65 35.15 3.04
C ILE A 33 -14.41 35.01 4.54
N ALA A 34 -13.25 34.45 4.87
CA ALA A 34 -12.78 34.27 6.22
C ALA A 34 -11.79 35.37 6.61
N ILE A 35 -12.15 36.20 7.59
CA ILE A 35 -11.23 37.19 8.15
C ILE A 35 -10.54 36.61 9.36
N LEU A 36 -9.21 36.53 9.28
CA LEU A 36 -8.35 35.98 10.30
C LEU A 36 -8.20 36.98 11.46
N GLY A 37 -8.74 36.58 12.62
CA GLY A 37 -8.84 37.37 13.86
C GLY A 37 -10.29 37.53 14.31
N SER A 38 -10.66 36.86 15.41
CA SER A 38 -12.02 36.86 15.99
C SER A 38 -12.53 38.25 16.40
N ASP A 39 -11.63 39.16 16.80
CA ASP A 39 -11.99 40.51 17.26
C ASP A 39 -12.06 41.56 16.13
N ARG A 40 -11.88 41.17 14.87
CA ARG A 40 -11.72 42.10 13.73
C ARG A 40 -13.02 42.42 12.99
N LYS A 41 -14.09 42.72 13.74
CA LYS A 41 -15.42 43.02 13.15
C LYS A 41 -15.42 44.24 12.21
N ALA A 42 -14.65 45.27 12.53
CA ALA A 42 -14.53 46.45 11.67
C ALA A 42 -13.88 46.12 10.30
N LEU A 43 -12.89 45.22 10.31
CA LEU A 43 -12.26 44.73 9.07
C LEU A 43 -13.23 43.87 8.25
N ALA A 44 -14.13 43.14 8.92
CA ALA A 44 -15.19 42.39 8.27
C ALA A 44 -16.23 43.25 7.58
N GLU A 45 -16.66 44.34 8.21
CA GLU A 45 -17.54 45.30 7.56
C GLU A 45 -16.86 46.03 6.41
N TYR A 46 -15.58 46.37 6.56
CA TYR A 46 -14.78 46.97 5.49
C TYR A 46 -14.66 46.03 4.29
N GLY A 47 -14.22 44.79 4.53
CA GLY A 47 -14.09 43.76 3.50
C GLY A 47 -15.40 43.52 2.77
N ARG A 48 -16.51 43.42 3.51
CA ARG A 48 -17.84 43.26 2.93
C ARG A 48 -18.21 44.39 1.97
N LYS A 49 -17.92 45.65 2.32
CA LYS A 49 -18.22 46.81 1.46
C LYS A 49 -17.31 46.86 0.22
N THR A 50 -16.01 46.69 0.42
CA THR A 50 -15.02 46.75 -0.67
C THR A 50 -15.23 45.63 -1.69
N LEU A 51 -15.45 44.39 -1.20
CA LEU A 51 -15.64 43.24 -2.07
C LEU A 51 -17.00 43.26 -2.76
N ALA A 52 -18.06 43.72 -2.09
CA ALA A 52 -19.38 43.85 -2.71
C ALA A 52 -19.39 44.86 -3.85
N ALA A 53 -18.62 45.96 -3.72
CA ALA A 53 -18.46 46.94 -4.80
C ALA A 53 -17.79 46.34 -6.03
N GLU A 54 -16.77 45.49 -5.85
CA GLU A 54 -16.03 44.86 -6.95
C GLU A 54 -16.79 43.69 -7.59
N LEU A 55 -17.57 42.95 -6.79
CA LEU A 55 -18.40 41.83 -7.22
C LEU A 55 -19.76 42.26 -7.81
N ASN A 56 -20.07 43.56 -7.82
CA ASN A 56 -21.38 44.11 -8.22
C ASN A 56 -22.58 43.44 -7.51
N CYS A 57 -22.44 43.09 -6.24
CA CYS A 57 -23.48 42.45 -5.43
C CYS A 57 -23.88 43.33 -4.23
N GLU A 58 -25.05 43.05 -3.63
CA GLU A 58 -25.40 43.74 -2.38
C GLU A 58 -24.50 43.24 -1.24
N PRO A 59 -24.02 44.12 -0.34
CA PRO A 59 -23.18 43.71 0.78
C PRO A 59 -23.81 42.63 1.67
N ALA A 60 -25.14 42.52 1.69
CA ALA A 60 -25.87 41.53 2.47
C ALA A 60 -25.74 40.10 1.93
N ASP A 61 -25.47 39.94 0.64
CA ASP A 61 -25.38 38.63 -0.02
C ASP A 61 -24.00 37.99 0.14
N LEU A 62 -23.00 38.76 0.57
CA LEU A 62 -21.63 38.29 0.76
C LEU A 62 -21.45 37.65 2.15
N ASN A 63 -21.10 36.36 2.18
CA ASN A 63 -20.83 35.66 3.44
C ASN A 63 -19.42 35.98 3.93
N VAL A 64 -19.32 36.87 4.93
CA VAL A 64 -18.05 37.28 5.56
C VAL A 64 -18.08 36.87 7.03
N ALA A 65 -17.20 35.94 7.40
CA ALA A 65 -17.05 35.42 8.76
C ALA A 65 -15.71 35.82 9.38
N THR A 66 -15.69 36.06 10.69
CA THR A 66 -14.45 36.26 11.47
C THR A 66 -14.06 34.96 12.15
N ILE A 67 -12.83 34.49 11.93
CA ILE A 67 -12.33 33.19 12.42
C ILE A 67 -11.08 33.42 13.26
N GLU A 68 -10.81 32.58 14.26
CA GLU A 68 -9.53 32.61 14.96
C GLU A 68 -8.36 32.38 13.98
N ALA A 69 -7.25 33.09 14.20
CA ALA A 69 -6.04 32.99 13.38
C ALA A 69 -5.23 31.72 13.75
N ASN A 70 -5.83 30.55 13.57
CA ASN A 70 -5.27 29.24 13.86
C ASN A 70 -5.62 28.27 12.71
N ALA A 71 -4.67 27.44 12.29
CA ALA A 71 -4.87 26.49 11.20
C ALA A 71 -6.06 25.56 11.43
N ASN A 72 -6.23 25.05 12.66
CA ASN A 72 -7.35 24.18 13.00
C ASN A 72 -8.70 24.90 12.84
N ALA A 73 -8.81 26.16 13.28
CA ALA A 73 -10.05 26.92 13.18
C ALA A 73 -10.44 27.20 11.73
N ILE A 74 -9.46 27.52 10.88
CA ILE A 74 -9.67 27.71 9.43
C ILE A 74 -10.16 26.41 8.80
N LEU A 75 -9.49 25.28 9.06
CA LEU A 75 -9.85 23.99 8.47
C LEU A 75 -11.19 23.45 8.95
N THR A 76 -11.54 23.65 10.23
CA THR A 76 -12.87 23.30 10.75
C THR A 76 -13.96 24.13 10.07
N HIS A 77 -13.71 25.42 9.83
CA HIS A 77 -14.67 26.27 9.13
C HIS A 77 -14.87 25.87 7.67
N VAL A 78 -13.80 25.46 6.97
CA VAL A 78 -13.89 24.88 5.61
C VAL A 78 -14.80 23.65 5.61
N GLU A 79 -14.71 22.80 6.64
CA GLU A 79 -15.52 21.60 6.78
C GLU A 79 -17.00 21.91 7.08
N ASP A 80 -17.24 22.82 8.03
CA ASP A 80 -18.58 23.25 8.44
C ASP A 80 -19.37 23.92 7.30
N GLN A 81 -18.69 24.70 6.46
CA GLN A 81 -19.30 25.40 5.34
C GLN A 81 -19.28 24.60 4.02
N HIS A 82 -18.77 23.37 4.08
CA HIS A 82 -18.64 22.47 2.94
C HIS A 82 -17.87 23.09 1.75
N CYS A 83 -16.85 23.88 2.07
CA CYS A 83 -15.95 24.47 1.08
C CYS A 83 -15.10 23.37 0.43
N ARG A 84 -14.93 23.43 -0.90
CA ARG A 84 -14.18 22.43 -1.67
C ARG A 84 -12.77 22.85 -2.00
N SER A 85 -12.49 24.14 -1.95
CA SER A 85 -11.19 24.73 -2.23
C SER A 85 -10.90 25.86 -1.24
N LEU A 86 -9.62 26.06 -0.95
CA LEU A 86 -9.12 27.09 -0.05
C LEU A 86 -8.16 28.02 -0.79
N VAL A 87 -8.34 29.32 -0.64
CA VAL A 87 -7.44 30.34 -1.18
C VAL A 87 -6.85 31.14 -0.02
N LEU A 88 -5.52 31.11 0.12
CA LEU A 88 -4.77 31.86 1.12
C LEU A 88 -4.09 33.04 0.45
N LEU A 89 -4.45 34.26 0.84
CA LEU A 89 -3.71 35.45 0.40
C LEU A 89 -2.46 35.60 1.26
N HIS A 90 -1.29 35.75 0.65
CA HIS A 90 -0.03 35.90 1.36
C HIS A 90 0.04 37.25 2.10
N SER A 91 0.52 37.22 3.34
CA SER A 91 0.90 38.39 4.13
C SER A 91 2.16 38.05 4.92
N GLY A 92 3.15 38.95 4.92
CA GLY A 92 4.40 38.73 5.63
C GLY A 92 4.21 38.47 7.13
N ASN A 93 3.15 39.01 7.74
CA ASN A 93 2.84 38.82 9.17
C ASN A 93 2.15 37.49 9.49
N LEU A 94 1.66 36.76 8.48
CA LEU A 94 0.92 35.50 8.61
C LEU A 94 1.59 34.34 7.87
N SER A 95 2.85 34.50 7.45
CA SER A 95 3.60 33.49 6.69
C SER A 95 3.62 32.12 7.38
N ASP A 96 3.92 32.10 8.69
CA ASP A 96 3.97 30.85 9.46
C ASP A 96 2.60 30.15 9.55
N LEU A 97 1.52 30.92 9.73
CA LEU A 97 0.15 30.39 9.76
C LEU A 97 -0.26 29.85 8.39
N HIS A 98 0.02 30.58 7.30
CA HIS A 98 -0.30 30.11 5.96
C HIS A 98 0.48 28.85 5.60
N LYS A 99 1.74 28.76 6.04
CA LYS A 99 2.55 27.55 5.90
C LYS A 99 1.92 26.38 6.63
N GLU A 100 1.53 26.54 7.89
CA GLU A 100 0.87 25.50 8.67
C GLU A 100 -0.44 25.04 8.02
N VAL A 101 -1.29 25.97 7.57
CA VAL A 101 -2.54 25.65 6.86
C VAL A 101 -2.26 24.92 5.55
N PHE A 102 -1.31 25.40 4.75
CA PHE A 102 -0.97 24.78 3.46
C PHE A 102 -0.44 23.34 3.62
N GLN A 103 0.29 23.06 4.69
CA GLN A 103 0.82 21.72 5.00
C GLN A 103 -0.23 20.75 5.58
N THR A 104 -1.23 21.29 6.27
CA THR A 104 -2.24 20.48 6.99
C THR A 104 -3.57 20.35 6.26
N SER A 105 -3.81 21.20 5.25
CA SER A 105 -5.05 21.22 4.48
C SER A 105 -5.26 19.92 3.71
N LYS A 106 -6.48 19.39 3.80
CA LYS A 106 -6.95 18.23 3.02
C LYS A 106 -7.59 18.64 1.69
N TYR A 107 -7.78 19.93 1.49
CA TYR A 107 -8.51 20.50 0.36
C TYR A 107 -7.52 21.12 -0.63
N PRO A 108 -7.86 21.16 -1.93
CA PRO A 108 -7.13 21.95 -2.90
C PRO A 108 -6.89 23.37 -2.36
N THR A 109 -5.63 23.72 -2.15
CA THR A 109 -5.23 24.97 -1.50
C THR A 109 -4.35 25.78 -2.44
N LEU A 110 -4.80 26.98 -2.79
CA LEU A 110 -4.05 27.96 -3.56
C LEU A 110 -3.52 29.04 -2.61
N TRP A 111 -2.20 29.08 -2.41
CA TRP A 111 -1.53 30.13 -1.65
C TRP A 111 -0.94 31.17 -2.60
N LEU A 112 -1.52 32.37 -2.59
CA LEU A 112 -1.30 33.38 -3.61
C LEU A 112 -0.70 34.67 -3.03
N ARG A 113 0.39 35.14 -3.63
CA ARG A 113 0.91 36.50 -3.45
C ARG A 113 0.54 37.34 -4.68
N ILE A 114 -0.23 38.39 -4.43
CA ILE A 114 -0.77 39.26 -5.46
C ILE A 114 0.12 40.51 -5.60
N ILE A 115 0.52 40.82 -6.83
CA ILE A 115 1.21 42.07 -7.18
C ILE A 115 0.50 42.77 -8.34
N GLY A 116 0.09 42.00 -9.35
CA GLY A 116 -0.62 42.48 -10.54
C GLY A 116 -2.11 42.14 -10.55
N LYS A 117 -2.74 42.41 -11.70
CA LYS A 117 -4.14 42.08 -11.97
C LYS A 117 -4.34 40.57 -12.16
N PRO A 118 -5.56 40.05 -11.96
CA PRO A 118 -5.85 38.64 -12.23
C PRO A 118 -5.66 38.31 -13.72
N PRO A 119 -5.25 37.07 -14.05
CA PRO A 119 -5.04 36.65 -15.43
C PRO A 119 -6.36 36.65 -16.21
N SER A 120 -6.34 37.20 -17.42
CA SER A 120 -7.46 37.25 -18.37
C SER A 120 -7.28 36.31 -19.57
N SER A 121 -6.13 35.66 -19.70
CA SER A 121 -5.83 34.68 -20.75
C SER A 121 -4.87 33.58 -20.27
N GLU A 122 -4.91 32.40 -20.91
CA GLU A 122 -4.01 31.27 -20.62
C GLU A 122 -2.52 31.64 -20.71
N THR A 123 -2.17 32.58 -21.60
CA THR A 123 -0.78 33.02 -21.81
C THR A 123 -0.19 33.77 -20.62
N GLN A 124 -1.03 34.29 -19.72
CA GLN A 124 -0.60 35.00 -18.51
C GLN A 124 -0.32 34.05 -17.33
N ILE A 125 -0.72 32.78 -17.44
CA ILE A 125 -0.45 31.76 -16.42
C ILE A 125 0.76 30.95 -16.83
N VAL A 126 1.85 31.13 -16.09
CA VAL A 126 3.13 30.49 -16.35
C VAL A 126 3.39 29.45 -15.27
N ALA A 127 3.44 28.18 -15.66
CA ALA A 127 3.86 27.11 -14.76
C ALA A 127 5.38 27.16 -14.57
N ALA A 128 5.84 27.14 -13.32
CA ALA A 128 7.27 27.13 -13.03
C ALA A 128 7.98 25.87 -13.56
N PHE A 129 7.27 24.73 -13.59
CA PHE A 129 7.81 23.43 -13.98
C PHE A 129 6.90 22.68 -14.94
N GLN A 130 7.49 21.88 -15.83
CA GLN A 130 6.82 21.08 -16.86
C GLN A 130 5.91 19.97 -16.32
N LYS A 131 5.92 19.78 -15.00
CA LYS A 131 4.82 19.16 -14.28
C LYS A 131 3.86 20.22 -13.71
N PRO A 132 2.88 20.71 -14.48
CA PRO A 132 1.56 20.66 -13.91
C PRO A 132 1.23 19.17 -13.77
N SER A 133 0.97 18.68 -12.56
CA SER A 133 0.18 17.46 -12.50
C SER A 133 -1.07 17.72 -13.33
N HIS A 134 -1.64 16.69 -13.98
CA HIS A 134 -2.96 16.83 -14.63
C HIS A 134 -3.99 17.48 -13.67
N VAL A 135 -3.72 17.43 -12.37
CA VAL A 135 -4.52 18.08 -11.34
C VAL A 135 -4.20 19.55 -11.13
N THR A 136 -2.94 20.00 -11.24
CA THR A 136 -2.61 21.44 -11.30
C THR A 136 -3.39 22.14 -12.42
N SER A 137 -3.44 21.55 -13.62
CA SER A 137 -4.22 22.13 -14.71
C SER A 137 -5.73 22.13 -14.43
N ILE A 138 -6.29 21.02 -13.92
CA ILE A 138 -7.72 20.96 -13.56
C ILE A 138 -8.08 21.98 -12.47
N VAL A 139 -7.28 22.09 -11.42
CA VAL A 139 -7.57 22.97 -10.28
C VAL A 139 -7.38 24.43 -10.68
N THR A 140 -6.38 24.74 -11.50
CA THR A 140 -6.18 26.09 -12.05
C THR A 140 -7.32 26.47 -12.99
N GLU A 141 -7.74 25.56 -13.87
CA GLU A 141 -8.90 25.78 -14.76
C GLU A 141 -10.20 25.97 -13.96
N LYS A 142 -10.38 25.24 -12.86
CA LYS A 142 -11.55 25.42 -11.98
C LYS A 142 -11.55 26.70 -11.14
N LEU A 143 -10.38 27.17 -10.71
CA LEU A 143 -10.26 28.34 -9.83
C LEU A 143 -10.10 29.65 -10.62
N LEU A 144 -9.33 29.62 -11.72
CA LEU A 144 -8.94 30.80 -12.50
C LEU A 144 -9.49 30.77 -13.94
N GLY A 145 -10.09 29.67 -14.39
CA GLY A 145 -10.78 29.56 -15.68
C GLY A 145 -9.87 29.18 -16.84
N PHE A 146 -8.56 29.14 -16.61
CA PHE A 146 -7.54 28.94 -17.62
C PHE A 146 -6.50 27.91 -17.15
N ALA A 147 -6.05 27.06 -18.07
CA ALA A 147 -4.88 26.22 -17.83
C ALA A 147 -3.58 27.02 -18.04
N PRO A 148 -2.46 26.61 -17.43
CA PRO A 148 -1.16 27.24 -17.69
C PRO A 148 -0.77 27.14 -19.16
N GLY A 149 -0.66 28.27 -19.86
CA GLY A 149 -0.35 28.30 -21.29
C GLY A 149 1.15 28.16 -21.60
N ARG A 150 2.02 28.40 -20.61
CA ARG A 150 3.48 28.36 -20.76
C ARG A 150 4.15 27.67 -19.56
N THR A 151 5.31 27.07 -19.78
CA THR A 151 6.17 26.48 -18.75
C THR A 151 7.59 27.05 -18.82
N LEU A 152 8.20 27.38 -17.67
CA LEU A 152 9.56 27.91 -17.59
C LEU A 152 10.65 26.82 -17.56
N CYS A 153 10.57 25.86 -16.64
CA CYS A 153 11.62 24.86 -16.45
C CYS A 153 11.18 23.46 -16.89
N SER A 154 12.11 22.73 -17.50
CA SER A 154 11.90 21.35 -17.96
C SER A 154 12.17 20.32 -16.86
N ASP A 155 11.75 19.06 -17.07
CA ASP A 155 12.00 17.95 -16.12
C ASP A 155 13.50 17.73 -15.80
N VAL A 156 14.41 18.14 -16.69
CA VAL A 156 15.86 18.02 -16.52
C VAL A 156 16.37 18.98 -15.42
N ASP A 157 15.72 20.12 -15.25
CA ASP A 157 16.13 21.15 -14.29
C ASP A 157 15.71 20.79 -12.85
N LEU A 158 14.69 19.92 -12.68
CA LEU A 158 14.26 19.42 -11.37
C LEU A 158 15.32 18.56 -10.66
N GLN A 159 16.25 17.98 -11.42
CA GLN A 159 17.35 17.16 -10.88
C GLN A 159 18.62 17.94 -10.58
N ARG A 160 18.70 19.23 -10.95
CA ARG A 160 19.88 20.06 -10.66
C ARG A 160 19.99 20.38 -9.18
N ASP A 161 21.22 20.52 -8.70
CA ASP A 161 21.47 20.77 -7.28
C ASP A 161 20.99 22.15 -6.80
N ASN A 162 21.00 23.13 -7.71
CA ASN A 162 20.61 24.52 -7.45
C ASN A 162 19.31 24.91 -8.19
N LEU A 163 18.19 24.28 -7.83
CA LEU A 163 16.85 24.57 -8.38
C LEU A 163 16.49 26.07 -8.32
N THR A 164 16.87 26.72 -7.22
CA THR A 164 16.59 28.14 -6.97
C THR A 164 17.32 29.06 -7.96
N GLU A 165 18.55 28.72 -8.35
CA GLU A 165 19.29 29.48 -9.35
C GLU A 165 18.71 29.25 -10.74
N ALA A 166 18.36 28.01 -11.08
CA ALA A 166 17.73 27.68 -12.36
C ALA A 166 16.44 28.47 -12.59
N ILE A 167 15.59 28.59 -11.57
CA ILE A 167 14.36 29.40 -11.64
C ILE A 167 14.69 30.89 -11.76
N LYS A 168 15.64 31.42 -10.98
CA LYS A 168 16.02 32.82 -11.09
C LYS A 168 16.57 33.17 -12.48
N THR A 169 17.38 32.28 -13.05
CA THR A 169 17.88 32.41 -14.42
C THR A 169 16.73 32.37 -15.42
N ALA A 170 15.82 31.39 -15.31
CA ALA A 170 14.67 31.28 -16.20
C ALA A 170 13.74 32.52 -16.13
N ILE A 171 13.46 33.03 -14.93
CA ILE A 171 12.69 34.26 -14.73
C ILE A 171 13.38 35.46 -15.39
N SER A 172 14.71 35.55 -15.29
CA SER A 172 15.49 36.65 -15.90
C SER A 172 15.61 36.54 -17.42
N GLU A 173 15.66 35.32 -17.96
CA GLU A 173 15.76 35.06 -19.40
C GLU A 173 14.41 35.29 -20.10
N ASP A 174 13.29 34.96 -19.46
CA ASP A 174 11.96 35.04 -20.06
C ASP A 174 11.20 36.35 -19.85
N SER A 175 11.80 37.32 -19.14
CA SER A 175 11.26 38.68 -18.94
C SER A 175 9.80 38.69 -18.46
N ILE A 176 9.52 37.92 -17.41
CA ILE A 176 8.18 37.81 -16.80
C ILE A 176 7.68 39.19 -16.37
N THR A 177 6.49 39.56 -16.83
CA THR A 177 5.89 40.88 -16.57
C THR A 177 5.06 40.90 -15.29
N ASP A 178 4.71 42.09 -14.80
CA ASP A 178 3.95 42.27 -13.55
C ASP A 178 2.52 41.69 -13.64
N ASP A 179 1.99 41.51 -14.85
CA ASP A 179 0.64 40.98 -15.13
C ASP A 179 0.61 39.45 -15.32
N GLU A 180 1.73 38.75 -15.14
CA GLU A 180 1.80 37.29 -15.22
C GLU A 180 1.65 36.64 -13.83
N LEU A 181 1.12 35.41 -13.81
CA LEU A 181 1.05 34.57 -12.61
C LEU A 181 2.04 33.40 -12.74
N LEU A 182 3.03 33.38 -11.85
CA LEU A 182 3.94 32.25 -11.72
C LEU A 182 3.35 31.20 -10.77
N LEU A 183 2.98 30.04 -11.30
CA LEU A 183 2.32 28.96 -10.55
C LEU A 183 3.27 27.79 -10.26
N PHE A 184 3.33 27.38 -9.01
CA PHE A 184 4.05 26.21 -8.51
C PHE A 184 3.07 25.11 -8.11
N GLY A 185 3.02 24.02 -8.87
CA GLY A 185 2.30 22.81 -8.46
C GLY A 185 3.11 22.02 -7.43
N ILE A 186 2.54 21.78 -6.25
CA ILE A 186 3.19 21.10 -5.12
C ILE A 186 2.45 19.79 -4.83
N ASP A 187 3.12 18.69 -5.18
CA ASP A 187 2.61 17.33 -4.97
C ASP A 187 2.65 16.94 -3.48
N ASP A 188 3.72 17.32 -2.76
CA ASP A 188 3.88 17.04 -1.33
C ASP A 188 4.35 18.31 -0.60
N PRO A 189 3.51 18.93 0.25
CA PRO A 189 3.87 20.11 1.03
C PRO A 189 4.82 19.79 2.21
N ASP A 190 5.62 18.73 2.12
CA ASP A 190 6.63 18.40 3.13
C ASP A 190 7.82 19.35 3.02
N SER A 191 8.36 19.68 4.20
CA SER A 191 9.61 20.41 4.38
C SER A 191 10.82 19.77 3.69
N SER A 192 10.74 18.53 3.24
CA SER A 192 11.81 17.83 2.52
C SER A 192 11.79 18.06 1.00
N ASP A 193 10.65 18.48 0.42
CA ASP A 193 10.53 18.69 -1.02
C ASP A 193 11.31 19.95 -1.46
N ARG A 194 12.18 19.76 -2.46
CA ARG A 194 13.02 20.82 -3.05
C ARG A 194 12.18 21.85 -3.81
N VAL A 195 11.11 21.39 -4.46
CA VAL A 195 10.19 22.26 -5.22
C VAL A 195 9.46 23.17 -4.25
N TYR A 196 8.91 22.60 -3.17
CA TYR A 196 8.24 23.36 -2.12
C TYR A 196 9.17 24.38 -1.45
N LYS A 197 10.39 24.01 -1.06
CA LYS A 197 11.37 24.97 -0.51
C LYS A 197 11.65 26.14 -1.46
N THR A 198 11.80 25.84 -2.74
CA THR A 198 12.11 26.87 -3.74
C THR A 198 10.90 27.78 -3.95
N ALA A 199 9.70 27.22 -4.02
CA ALA A 199 8.46 27.98 -4.11
C ALA A 199 8.24 28.88 -2.88
N LEU A 200 8.54 28.38 -1.67
CA LEU A 200 8.47 29.15 -0.43
C LEU A 200 9.46 30.32 -0.43
N LEU A 201 10.69 30.11 -0.89
CA LEU A 201 11.66 31.21 -1.05
C LEU A 201 11.18 32.26 -2.05
N GLN A 202 10.49 31.85 -3.11
CA GLN A 202 9.97 32.78 -4.12
C GLN A 202 8.77 33.57 -3.60
N ILE A 203 7.80 32.93 -2.93
CA ILE A 203 6.64 33.64 -2.40
C ILE A 203 7.03 34.64 -1.29
N ASP A 204 8.10 34.36 -0.52
CA ASP A 204 8.63 35.28 0.48
C ASP A 204 9.56 36.35 -0.13
N SER A 205 10.17 36.09 -1.28
CA SER A 205 11.07 37.05 -1.93
C SER A 205 10.32 38.29 -2.45
N LYS A 206 11.00 39.44 -2.57
CA LYS A 206 10.45 40.64 -3.20
C LYS A 206 10.48 40.49 -4.73
N THR A 207 9.69 39.57 -5.27
CA THR A 207 9.46 39.46 -6.72
C THR A 207 8.60 40.62 -7.22
N THR A 208 8.69 40.90 -8.52
CA THR A 208 7.83 41.87 -9.24
C THR A 208 6.56 41.21 -9.79
N THR A 209 6.51 39.88 -9.82
CA THR A 209 5.41 39.08 -10.38
C THR A 209 4.55 38.44 -9.27
N SER A 210 3.27 38.22 -9.57
CA SER A 210 2.36 37.43 -8.72
C SER A 210 2.79 35.96 -8.68
N VAL A 211 2.83 35.36 -7.49
CA VAL A 211 3.30 33.98 -7.26
C VAL A 211 2.21 33.17 -6.58
N GLY A 212 1.86 32.02 -7.14
CA GLY A 212 0.89 31.07 -6.59
C GLY A 212 1.52 29.71 -6.30
N LEU A 213 1.28 29.17 -5.10
CA LEU A 213 1.60 27.80 -4.71
C LEU A 213 0.28 27.02 -4.69
N LEU A 214 0.20 25.91 -5.42
CA LEU A 214 -1.00 25.10 -5.52
C LEU A 214 -0.75 23.69 -5.00
N HIS A 215 -1.54 23.27 -4.03
CA HIS A 215 -1.56 21.92 -3.50
C HIS A 215 -2.93 21.26 -3.76
N ASP A 216 -2.93 19.99 -4.15
CA ASP A 216 -4.14 19.24 -4.56
C ASP A 216 -4.95 18.67 -3.38
N GLY A 217 -4.39 18.67 -2.17
CA GLY A 217 -4.99 18.00 -1.01
C GLY A 217 -4.79 16.48 -1.05
N TYR A 218 -4.68 15.85 0.12
CA TYR A 218 -4.44 14.40 0.21
C TYR A 218 -5.73 13.59 0.01
N THR A 219 -5.69 12.53 -0.81
CA THR A 219 -6.77 11.52 -0.80
C THR A 219 -6.62 10.57 0.41
N LEU A 220 -7.74 10.10 1.00
CA LEU A 220 -7.75 9.21 2.18
C LEU A 220 -6.85 7.96 2.04
N PRO A 221 -6.76 7.28 0.87
CA PRO A 221 -5.85 6.15 0.66
C PRO A 221 -4.37 6.54 0.71
N GLU A 222 -4.01 7.74 0.25
CA GLU A 222 -2.63 8.23 0.25
C GLU A 222 -2.14 8.55 1.66
N LYS A 223 -3.01 9.00 2.55
CA LYS A 223 -2.68 9.22 3.97
C LYS A 223 -2.36 7.91 4.72
N ILE A 224 -3.13 6.85 4.46
CA ILE A 224 -2.84 5.53 5.05
C ILE A 224 -1.51 5.01 4.51
N ALA A 225 -1.28 5.16 3.20
CA ALA A 225 -0.03 4.75 2.58
C ALA A 225 1.18 5.54 3.11
N SER A 226 1.04 6.84 3.36
CA SER A 226 2.12 7.69 3.88
C SER A 226 2.41 7.43 5.37
N GLN A 227 1.38 7.18 6.18
CA GLN A 227 1.57 6.77 7.59
C GLN A 227 2.26 5.42 7.71
N VAL A 228 1.83 4.44 6.91
CA VAL A 228 2.51 3.13 6.84
C VAL A 228 3.94 3.30 6.33
N TYR A 229 4.18 4.23 5.40
CA TYR A 229 5.52 4.52 4.91
C TYR A 229 6.45 5.11 5.97
N GLN A 230 5.99 6.13 6.72
CA GLN A 230 6.78 6.75 7.78
C GLN A 230 7.12 5.71 8.87
N TRP A 231 6.12 4.94 9.31
CA TRP A 231 6.35 3.83 10.23
C TRP A 231 7.34 2.79 9.68
N ALA A 232 7.20 2.42 8.40
CA ALA A 232 8.10 1.44 7.78
C ALA A 232 9.54 1.98 7.63
N ALA A 233 9.71 3.27 7.32
CA ALA A 233 11.01 3.93 7.21
C ALA A 233 11.73 3.99 8.57
N ASP A 234 10.97 4.22 9.65
CA ASP A 234 11.50 4.21 11.03
C ASP A 234 11.93 2.80 11.47
N VAL A 235 11.19 1.75 11.08
CA VAL A 235 11.49 0.35 11.44
C VAL A 235 12.58 -0.26 10.55
N ALA A 236 12.63 0.11 9.27
CA ALA A 236 13.54 -0.48 8.30
C ALA A 236 14.02 0.59 7.29
N PRO A 237 15.20 1.22 7.53
CA PRO A 237 15.70 2.27 6.65
C PRO A 237 15.83 1.78 5.20
N PRO A 238 15.61 2.66 4.21
CA PRO A 238 15.62 2.30 2.80
C PRO A 238 17.01 1.76 2.41
N MET A 239 17.02 0.74 1.54
CA MET A 239 18.27 0.13 1.07
C MET A 239 19.08 1.11 0.22
N ASP A 240 20.41 1.00 0.27
CA ASP A 240 21.29 1.72 -0.64
C ASP A 240 21.07 1.28 -2.10
N ARG A 241 21.38 2.14 -3.07
CA ARG A 241 21.16 1.89 -4.50
C ARG A 241 21.85 0.60 -4.96
N GLN A 242 23.09 0.37 -4.52
CA GLN A 242 23.83 -0.83 -4.91
C GLN A 242 23.18 -2.10 -4.35
N GLU A 243 22.72 -2.07 -3.10
CA GLU A 243 22.04 -3.21 -2.48
C GLU A 243 20.73 -3.57 -3.20
N ARG A 244 19.99 -2.56 -3.70
CA ARG A 244 18.77 -2.79 -4.48
C ARG A 244 19.07 -3.46 -5.82
N ILE A 245 20.14 -3.03 -6.50
CA ILE A 245 20.55 -3.61 -7.79
C ILE A 245 21.00 -5.06 -7.60
N ASP A 246 21.88 -5.32 -6.63
CA ASP A 246 22.40 -6.66 -6.34
C ASP A 246 21.24 -7.62 -6.00
N LEU A 247 20.33 -7.21 -5.10
CA LEU A 247 19.16 -8.02 -4.72
C LEU A 247 18.22 -8.26 -5.90
N SER A 248 17.98 -7.24 -6.72
CA SER A 248 17.11 -7.38 -7.89
C SER A 248 17.70 -8.35 -8.92
N GLN A 249 19.02 -8.30 -9.16
CA GLN A 249 19.69 -9.21 -10.10
C GLN A 249 19.72 -10.65 -9.60
N ASP A 250 19.99 -10.85 -8.30
CA ASP A 250 19.95 -12.17 -7.66
C ASP A 250 18.54 -12.80 -7.74
N LEU A 251 17.50 -12.03 -7.41
CA LEU A 251 16.12 -12.51 -7.51
C LEU A 251 15.67 -12.74 -8.95
N GLN A 252 16.09 -11.91 -9.91
CA GLN A 252 15.75 -12.09 -11.33
C GLN A 252 16.40 -13.35 -11.92
N SER A 253 17.70 -13.53 -11.71
CA SER A 253 18.44 -14.69 -12.21
C SER A 253 17.97 -15.99 -11.56
N GLY A 254 17.69 -15.99 -10.25
CA GLY A 254 17.17 -17.14 -9.52
C GLY A 254 15.68 -17.43 -9.73
N SER A 255 14.93 -16.55 -10.41
CA SER A 255 13.51 -16.76 -10.77
C SER A 255 13.31 -17.35 -12.17
N ALA A 256 14.39 -17.49 -12.95
CA ALA A 256 14.33 -18.14 -14.24
C ALA A 256 14.36 -19.68 -14.10
N PRO A 257 13.59 -20.42 -14.90
CA PRO A 257 13.62 -21.88 -14.86
C PRO A 257 14.97 -22.37 -15.37
N ASN A 258 15.70 -23.14 -14.55
CA ASN A 258 16.99 -23.74 -14.92
C ASN A 258 17.03 -25.22 -14.51
N LEU A 259 17.95 -25.99 -15.10
CA LEU A 259 18.06 -27.44 -14.85
C LEU A 259 18.48 -27.76 -13.41
N GLU A 260 19.33 -26.93 -12.81
CA GLU A 260 19.79 -27.09 -11.42
C GLU A 260 18.62 -26.99 -10.44
N PHE A 261 17.70 -26.04 -10.65
CA PHE A 261 16.47 -25.87 -9.89
C PHE A 261 15.61 -27.12 -9.97
N PHE A 262 15.40 -27.68 -11.17
CA PHE A 262 14.61 -28.90 -11.35
C PHE A 262 15.26 -30.13 -10.70
N GLY A 263 16.59 -30.25 -10.76
CA GLY A 263 17.33 -31.31 -10.07
C GLY A 263 17.19 -31.20 -8.55
N LEU A 264 17.42 -30.02 -7.99
CA LEU A 264 17.34 -29.76 -6.55
C LEU A 264 15.92 -29.94 -6.01
N ILE A 265 14.90 -29.43 -6.71
CA ILE A 265 13.51 -29.57 -6.25
C ILE A 265 13.02 -31.01 -6.33
N SER A 266 13.45 -31.78 -7.33
CA SER A 266 13.15 -33.22 -7.42
C SER A 266 13.80 -33.99 -6.28
N ALA A 267 15.08 -33.75 -6.01
CA ALA A 267 15.80 -34.38 -4.92
C ALA A 267 15.18 -34.03 -3.55
N ALA A 268 14.85 -32.76 -3.32
CA ALA A 268 14.15 -32.30 -2.12
C ALA A 268 12.77 -32.97 -1.97
N ALA A 269 12.00 -33.08 -3.05
CA ALA A 269 10.69 -33.72 -3.03
C ALA A 269 10.78 -35.22 -2.70
N MET A 270 11.77 -35.93 -3.24
CA MET A 270 12.03 -37.34 -2.94
C MET A 270 12.50 -37.55 -1.49
N LEU A 271 13.42 -36.70 -1.00
CA LEU A 271 13.86 -36.75 0.40
C LEU A 271 12.70 -36.45 1.36
N ALA A 272 11.86 -35.47 1.04
CA ALA A 272 10.65 -35.19 1.81
C ALA A 272 9.69 -36.37 1.77
N ALA A 273 9.49 -37.01 0.62
CA ALA A 273 8.65 -38.21 0.50
C ALA A 273 9.18 -39.37 1.35
N PHE A 274 10.50 -39.59 1.37
CA PHE A 274 11.15 -40.58 2.23
C PHE A 274 10.93 -40.28 3.72
N GLY A 275 11.12 -39.01 4.13
CA GLY A 275 10.88 -38.56 5.49
C GLY A 275 9.40 -38.69 5.91
N LEU A 276 8.47 -38.40 4.99
CA LEU A 276 7.04 -38.54 5.22
C LEU A 276 6.64 -40.01 5.42
N ILE A 277 7.16 -40.93 4.62
CA ILE A 277 6.89 -42.38 4.77
C ILE A 277 7.51 -42.93 6.06
N GLN A 278 8.66 -42.41 6.48
CA GLN A 278 9.30 -42.79 7.75
C GLN A 278 8.74 -42.09 8.99
N ASP A 279 7.79 -41.17 8.80
CA ASP A 279 7.29 -40.29 9.88
C ASP A 279 8.44 -39.56 10.62
N SER A 280 9.47 -39.14 9.87
CA SER A 280 10.69 -38.54 10.40
C SER A 280 10.78 -37.05 10.11
N ALA A 281 10.39 -36.24 11.10
CA ALA A 281 10.49 -34.78 11.04
C ALA A 281 11.92 -34.29 10.71
N ALA A 282 12.96 -34.98 11.17
CA ALA A 282 14.36 -34.61 10.91
C ALA A 282 14.73 -34.72 9.43
N VAL A 283 14.31 -35.80 8.75
CA VAL A 283 14.56 -35.98 7.31
C VAL A 283 13.73 -34.97 6.51
N ILE A 284 12.50 -34.72 6.95
CA ILE A 284 11.61 -33.72 6.35
C ILE A 284 12.26 -32.32 6.44
N ILE A 285 12.86 -31.95 7.56
CA ILE A 285 13.61 -30.68 7.72
C ILE A 285 14.85 -30.65 6.82
N GLY A 286 15.59 -31.76 6.71
CA GLY A 286 16.74 -31.86 5.80
C GLY A 286 16.36 -31.61 4.34
N ALA A 287 15.22 -32.12 3.90
CA ALA A 287 14.69 -31.88 2.56
C ALA A 287 14.34 -30.40 2.31
N MET A 288 13.81 -29.70 3.33
CA MET A 288 13.46 -28.27 3.24
C MET A 288 14.70 -27.39 3.00
N LEU A 289 15.85 -27.72 3.60
CA LEU A 289 17.07 -26.90 3.52
C LEU A 289 17.65 -26.79 2.11
N ILE A 290 17.39 -27.78 1.25
CA ILE A 290 17.99 -27.90 -0.08
C ILE A 290 17.05 -27.33 -1.16
N ALA A 291 15.78 -27.08 -0.82
CA ALA A 291 14.75 -26.72 -1.78
C ALA A 291 14.87 -25.27 -2.30
N PRO A 292 14.96 -25.04 -3.62
CA PRO A 292 15.21 -23.71 -4.18
C PRO A 292 13.95 -22.84 -4.39
N LEU A 293 12.77 -23.26 -3.90
CA LEU A 293 11.48 -22.60 -4.17
C LEU A 293 11.36 -21.18 -3.60
N MET A 294 12.19 -20.82 -2.62
CA MET A 294 12.13 -19.50 -1.99
C MET A 294 12.42 -18.37 -3.00
N THR A 295 13.47 -18.51 -3.82
CA THR A 295 13.95 -17.44 -4.69
C THR A 295 12.90 -17.01 -5.73
N PRO A 296 12.24 -17.94 -6.46
CA PRO A 296 11.15 -17.58 -7.38
C PRO A 296 9.95 -16.91 -6.68
N ILE A 297 9.61 -17.30 -5.46
CA ILE A 297 8.46 -16.72 -4.73
C ILE A 297 8.76 -15.28 -4.29
N ILE A 298 9.94 -15.03 -3.74
CA ILE A 298 10.38 -13.67 -3.40
C ILE A 298 10.53 -12.83 -4.68
N GLY A 299 11.03 -13.41 -5.78
CA GLY A 299 11.12 -12.78 -7.09
C GLY A 299 9.76 -12.39 -7.68
N ALA A 300 8.71 -13.21 -7.48
CA ALA A 300 7.34 -12.84 -7.81
C ALA A 300 6.84 -11.67 -6.95
N GLY A 301 7.17 -11.66 -5.65
CA GLY A 301 6.90 -10.53 -4.75
C GLY A 301 7.62 -9.24 -5.19
N LEU A 302 8.87 -9.35 -5.63
CA LEU A 302 9.64 -8.25 -6.22
C LEU A 302 8.98 -7.71 -7.48
N ALA A 303 8.51 -8.60 -8.35
CA ALA A 303 7.83 -8.23 -9.58
C ALA A 303 6.52 -7.48 -9.30
N LEU A 304 5.79 -7.85 -8.23
CA LEU A 304 4.61 -7.10 -7.78
C LEU A 304 4.99 -5.74 -7.21
N ALA A 305 6.05 -5.64 -6.41
CA ALA A 305 6.52 -4.38 -5.83
C ALA A 305 7.03 -3.39 -6.88
N GLN A 306 7.68 -3.88 -7.94
CA GLN A 306 8.23 -3.08 -9.05
C GLN A 306 7.31 -2.97 -10.28
N GLY A 307 6.14 -3.63 -10.28
CA GLY A 307 5.29 -3.72 -11.47
C GLY A 307 5.97 -4.39 -12.68
N ASN A 308 6.96 -5.25 -12.46
CA ASN A 308 7.74 -5.89 -13.51
C ASN A 308 7.02 -7.15 -14.06
N ARG A 309 6.13 -6.96 -15.03
CA ARG A 309 5.35 -8.03 -15.66
C ARG A 309 6.18 -9.21 -16.22
N PRO A 310 7.29 -9.02 -16.97
CA PRO A 310 8.07 -10.14 -17.47
C PRO A 310 8.71 -10.95 -16.34
N LEU A 311 9.19 -10.29 -15.28
CA LEU A 311 9.71 -11.00 -14.10
C LEU A 311 8.61 -11.81 -13.40
N PHE A 312 7.42 -11.23 -13.21
CA PHE A 312 6.30 -11.96 -12.60
C PHE A 312 5.94 -13.21 -13.40
N ARG A 313 5.89 -13.10 -14.73
CA ARG A 313 5.60 -14.25 -15.60
C ARG A 313 6.68 -15.33 -15.47
N SER A 314 7.96 -14.94 -15.50
CA SER A 314 9.07 -15.87 -15.31
C SER A 314 8.99 -16.58 -13.95
N ALA A 315 8.87 -15.82 -12.87
CA ALA A 315 8.77 -16.34 -11.52
C ALA A 315 7.55 -17.28 -11.35
N ALA A 316 6.38 -16.86 -11.83
CA ALA A 316 5.17 -17.68 -11.80
C ALA A 316 5.34 -18.99 -12.61
N THR A 317 5.98 -18.94 -13.78
CA THR A 317 6.26 -20.17 -14.55
C THR A 317 7.21 -21.11 -13.81
N THR A 318 8.24 -20.58 -13.15
CA THR A 318 9.18 -21.38 -12.35
C THR A 318 8.50 -21.99 -11.12
N ILE A 319 7.63 -21.27 -10.44
CA ILE A 319 6.85 -21.79 -9.29
C ILE A 319 5.94 -22.94 -9.74
N VAL A 320 5.18 -22.74 -10.83
CA VAL A 320 4.26 -23.77 -11.35
C VAL A 320 5.01 -25.00 -11.84
N LEU A 321 6.09 -24.82 -12.62
CA LEU A 321 6.90 -25.94 -13.09
C LEU A 321 7.61 -26.65 -11.92
N GLY A 322 8.10 -25.91 -10.93
CA GLY A 322 8.70 -26.47 -9.72
C GLY A 322 7.71 -27.29 -8.89
N PHE A 323 6.48 -26.77 -8.72
CA PHE A 323 5.39 -27.51 -8.08
C PHE A 323 5.08 -28.81 -8.82
N LEU A 324 4.89 -28.75 -10.15
CA LEU A 324 4.61 -29.94 -10.96
C LEU A 324 5.77 -30.94 -10.90
N CYS A 325 7.01 -30.47 -10.93
CA CYS A 325 8.20 -31.31 -10.86
C CYS A 325 8.34 -32.00 -9.49
N ALA A 326 8.12 -31.28 -8.39
CA ALA A 326 8.10 -31.88 -7.05
C ALA A 326 6.95 -32.88 -6.89
N LEU A 327 5.77 -32.54 -7.38
CA LEU A 327 4.59 -33.39 -7.34
C LEU A 327 4.82 -34.70 -8.11
N THR A 328 5.36 -34.61 -9.33
CA THR A 328 5.66 -35.81 -10.14
C THR A 328 6.81 -36.62 -9.54
N ALA A 329 7.88 -35.99 -9.05
CA ALA A 329 9.00 -36.70 -8.43
C ALA A 329 8.56 -37.49 -7.18
N SER A 330 7.77 -36.87 -6.30
CA SER A 330 7.22 -37.53 -5.12
C SER A 330 6.17 -38.59 -5.46
N MET A 331 5.37 -38.39 -6.50
CA MET A 331 4.42 -39.38 -7.01
C MET A 331 5.12 -40.61 -7.59
N LEU A 332 6.16 -40.41 -8.43
CA LEU A 332 6.98 -41.50 -8.96
C LEU A 332 7.67 -42.27 -7.83
N PHE A 333 8.15 -41.56 -6.81
CA PHE A 333 8.70 -42.17 -5.61
C PHE A 333 7.65 -43.00 -4.85
N GLY A 334 6.43 -42.48 -4.69
CA GLY A 334 5.32 -43.21 -4.10
C GLY A 334 4.98 -44.50 -4.85
N TRP A 335 4.99 -44.49 -6.19
CA TRP A 335 4.81 -45.70 -6.98
C TRP A 335 5.94 -46.72 -6.79
N LEU A 336 7.20 -46.25 -6.69
CA LEU A 336 8.33 -47.14 -6.38
C LEU A 336 8.15 -47.78 -5.00
N VAL A 337 7.67 -47.02 -4.03
CA VAL A 337 7.41 -47.48 -2.65
C VAL A 337 6.35 -48.59 -2.62
N LEU A 338 5.29 -48.48 -3.42
CA LEU A 338 4.24 -49.51 -3.52
C LEU A 338 4.75 -50.89 -3.95
N ILE A 339 5.94 -50.97 -4.57
CA ILE A 339 6.58 -52.25 -4.94
C ILE A 339 7.12 -52.97 -3.69
N PHE A 340 7.52 -52.23 -2.65
CA PHE A 340 8.22 -52.76 -1.49
C PHE A 340 7.37 -52.78 -0.20
N GLN A 341 6.35 -51.93 -0.10
CA GLN A 341 5.50 -51.81 1.09
C GLN A 341 4.08 -51.37 0.73
N GLU A 342 3.12 -51.74 1.56
CA GLU A 342 1.74 -51.25 1.44
C GLU A 342 1.64 -49.75 1.78
N PRO A 343 0.69 -49.02 1.17
CA PRO A 343 0.52 -47.60 1.43
C PRO A 343 0.04 -47.36 2.86
N VAL A 344 0.84 -46.66 3.66
CA VAL A 344 0.49 -46.24 5.02
C VAL A 344 0.48 -44.72 5.08
N MET A 345 -0.58 -44.14 5.64
CA MET A 345 -0.56 -42.71 5.95
C MET A 345 0.02 -42.45 7.34
N THR A 346 1.12 -41.71 7.34
CA THR A 346 1.84 -41.34 8.56
C THR A 346 1.20 -40.12 9.25
N SER A 347 1.67 -39.80 10.46
CA SER A 347 1.17 -38.66 11.22
C SER A 347 1.59 -37.32 10.59
N GLU A 348 2.81 -37.26 10.07
CA GLU A 348 3.36 -36.11 9.33
C GLU A 348 2.59 -35.80 8.04
N MET A 349 2.10 -36.83 7.32
CA MET A 349 1.26 -36.63 6.14
C MET A 349 -0.13 -36.11 6.51
N ARG A 350 -0.73 -36.63 7.60
CA ARG A 350 -2.05 -36.17 8.09
C ARG A 350 -2.06 -34.71 8.49
N ALA A 351 -1.00 -34.25 9.17
CA ALA A 351 -0.89 -32.87 9.62
C ALA A 351 -0.99 -31.84 8.48
N ARG A 352 -0.75 -32.26 7.23
CA ARG A 352 -0.77 -31.40 6.04
C ARG A 352 -2.07 -31.47 5.24
N CYS A 353 -3.01 -32.34 5.64
CA CYS A 353 -4.31 -32.49 4.99
C CYS A 353 -5.38 -31.52 5.50
N SER A 354 -5.14 -30.86 6.63
CA SER A 354 -6.03 -29.88 7.26
C SER A 354 -5.38 -28.50 7.30
N PRO A 355 -5.47 -27.71 6.21
CA PRO A 355 -5.10 -26.30 6.26
C PRO A 355 -5.87 -25.59 7.37
N SER A 356 -5.24 -24.63 8.03
CA SER A 356 -5.81 -23.82 9.10
C SER A 356 -5.70 -22.33 8.75
N PRO A 357 -6.63 -21.47 9.23
CA PRO A 357 -6.48 -20.03 9.10
C PRO A 357 -5.13 -19.52 9.64
N ILE A 358 -4.53 -20.24 10.60
CA ILE A 358 -3.22 -19.93 11.16
C ILE A 358 -2.11 -20.03 10.10
N ASP A 359 -2.24 -20.91 9.10
CA ASP A 359 -1.25 -21.07 8.04
C ASP A 359 -1.12 -19.80 7.19
N PHE A 360 -2.17 -18.98 7.10
CA PHE A 360 -2.10 -17.67 6.45
C PHE A 360 -1.13 -16.75 7.18
N CYS A 361 -1.24 -16.68 8.51
CA CYS A 361 -0.34 -15.89 9.35
C CYS A 361 1.09 -16.42 9.26
N VAL A 362 1.27 -17.74 9.28
CA VAL A 362 2.60 -18.37 9.15
C VAL A 362 3.24 -18.02 7.81
N GLY A 363 2.50 -18.13 6.70
CA GLY A 363 2.99 -17.77 5.37
C GLY A 363 3.33 -16.28 5.26
N LEU A 364 2.48 -15.40 5.81
CA LEU A 364 2.69 -13.95 5.76
C LEU A 364 3.93 -13.53 6.57
N VAL A 365 4.04 -14.02 7.80
CA VAL A 365 5.20 -13.77 8.68
C VAL A 365 6.47 -14.39 8.10
N GLY A 366 6.37 -15.59 7.51
CA GLY A 366 7.48 -16.24 6.81
C GLY A 366 7.97 -15.41 5.61
N GLY A 367 7.05 -14.85 4.82
CA GLY A 367 7.37 -13.92 3.74
C GLY A 367 8.07 -12.66 4.23
N PHE A 368 7.56 -12.05 5.30
CA PHE A 368 8.21 -10.90 5.95
C PHE A 368 9.62 -11.24 6.41
N ALA A 369 9.78 -12.30 7.20
CA ALA A 369 11.06 -12.68 7.78
C ALA A 369 12.10 -13.03 6.70
N ALA A 370 11.71 -13.80 5.68
CA ALA A 370 12.64 -14.23 4.64
C ALA A 370 13.09 -13.12 3.72
N THR A 371 12.16 -12.26 3.32
CA THR A 371 12.50 -11.12 2.48
C THR A 371 13.30 -10.11 3.27
N TYR A 372 12.94 -9.85 4.54
CA TYR A 372 13.72 -8.98 5.42
C TYR A 372 15.15 -9.52 5.61
N ALA A 373 15.31 -10.81 5.90
CA ALA A 373 16.61 -11.45 6.02
C ALA A 373 17.43 -11.31 4.73
N ARG A 374 16.81 -11.49 3.55
CA ARG A 374 17.49 -11.35 2.26
C ARG A 374 17.86 -9.91 1.91
N THR A 375 17.17 -8.92 2.47
CA THR A 375 17.54 -7.51 2.33
C THR A 375 18.69 -7.07 3.25
N ARG A 376 19.18 -7.94 4.14
CA ARG A 376 20.25 -7.67 5.11
C ARG A 376 21.43 -8.60 4.84
N ARG A 377 22.56 -8.06 4.38
CA ARG A 377 23.78 -8.86 4.08
C ARG A 377 24.33 -9.66 5.28
N HIS A 378 24.01 -9.24 6.51
CA HIS A 378 24.51 -9.90 7.74
C HIS A 378 23.59 -11.01 8.28
N LEU A 379 22.38 -11.17 7.74
CA LEU A 379 21.45 -12.21 8.17
C LEU A 379 21.55 -13.40 7.23
N SER A 380 21.62 -14.61 7.79
CA SER A 380 21.66 -15.83 6.98
C SER A 380 20.33 -16.03 6.25
N ALA A 381 20.33 -15.79 4.94
CA ALA A 381 19.19 -16.09 4.06
C ALA A 381 18.76 -17.56 4.13
N ALA A 382 19.66 -18.46 4.55
CA ALA A 382 19.38 -19.88 4.70
C ALA A 382 18.39 -20.18 5.84
N LEU A 383 18.43 -19.43 6.95
CA LEU A 383 17.56 -19.71 8.11
C LEU A 383 16.10 -19.39 7.80
N ALA A 384 15.85 -18.27 7.12
CA ALA A 384 14.50 -17.91 6.72
C ALA A 384 14.00 -18.71 5.51
N GLY A 385 14.92 -19.15 4.64
CA GLY A 385 14.61 -20.09 3.56
C GLY A 385 14.17 -21.47 4.06
N ALA A 386 14.74 -21.95 5.16
CA ALA A 386 14.32 -23.19 5.81
C ALA A 386 12.84 -23.14 6.25
N ALA A 387 12.41 -22.01 6.84
CA ALA A 387 11.03 -21.83 7.30
C ALA A 387 10.02 -21.78 6.14
N ILE A 388 10.38 -21.15 5.02
CA ILE A 388 9.54 -21.14 3.81
C ILE A 388 9.45 -22.52 3.18
N ALA A 389 10.59 -23.21 3.04
CA ALA A 389 10.62 -24.53 2.45
C ALA A 389 9.82 -25.55 3.28
N ALA A 390 9.73 -25.35 4.60
CA ALA A 390 8.88 -26.14 5.49
C ALA A 390 7.40 -26.10 5.15
N ALA A 391 6.94 -24.94 4.68
CA ALA A 391 5.56 -24.68 4.33
C ALA A 391 5.20 -25.17 2.91
N LEU A 392 6.19 -25.57 2.09
CA LEU A 392 6.00 -25.84 0.66
C LEU A 392 6.31 -27.27 0.27
N VAL A 393 7.56 -27.72 0.45
CA VAL A 393 7.99 -29.02 -0.11
C VAL A 393 7.25 -30.20 0.51
N PRO A 394 7.13 -30.32 1.85
CA PRO A 394 6.47 -31.48 2.42
C PRO A 394 4.97 -31.56 2.08
N PRO A 395 4.18 -30.47 2.05
CA PRO A 395 2.82 -30.50 1.50
C PRO A 395 2.74 -30.94 0.03
N ILE A 396 3.66 -30.48 -0.83
CA ILE A 396 3.71 -30.94 -2.24
C ILE A 396 4.00 -32.44 -2.30
N SER A 397 5.00 -32.92 -1.56
CA SER A 397 5.36 -34.34 -1.50
C SER A 397 4.24 -35.20 -0.92
N THR A 398 3.50 -34.66 0.06
CA THR A 398 2.33 -35.32 0.65
C THR A 398 1.22 -35.48 -0.38
N ALA A 399 0.95 -34.46 -1.20
CA ALA A 399 0.00 -34.56 -2.31
C ALA A 399 0.45 -35.59 -3.36
N GLY A 400 1.73 -35.59 -3.74
CA GLY A 400 2.28 -36.53 -4.72
C GLY A 400 2.21 -37.99 -4.24
N LEU A 401 2.55 -38.26 -2.98
CA LEU A 401 2.39 -39.58 -2.37
C LEU A 401 0.92 -40.04 -2.33
N GLN A 402 0.00 -39.14 -1.96
CA GLN A 402 -1.44 -39.48 -1.95
C GLN A 402 -1.98 -39.79 -3.35
N LEU A 403 -1.51 -39.06 -4.38
CA LEU A 403 -1.82 -39.38 -5.78
C LEU A 403 -1.27 -40.76 -6.18
N ALA A 404 -0.04 -41.09 -5.79
CA ALA A 404 0.58 -42.37 -6.09
C ALA A 404 -0.15 -43.54 -5.44
N PHE A 405 -0.57 -43.38 -4.18
CA PHE A 405 -1.29 -44.40 -3.43
C PHE A 405 -2.75 -44.57 -3.88
N HIS A 406 -3.25 -43.76 -4.82
CA HIS A 406 -4.67 -43.69 -5.22
C HIS A 406 -5.59 -43.41 -4.03
N VAL A 407 -5.10 -42.62 -3.09
CA VAL A 407 -5.71 -42.38 -1.80
C VAL A 407 -6.64 -41.17 -1.92
N TRP A 408 -7.83 -41.40 -2.48
CA TRP A 408 -8.87 -40.38 -2.64
C TRP A 408 -9.76 -40.23 -1.40
N THR A 409 -9.97 -41.33 -0.67
CA THR A 409 -10.84 -41.42 0.51
C THR A 409 -10.36 -42.55 1.42
N TRP A 410 -9.27 -42.32 2.14
CA TRP A 410 -8.85 -43.21 3.21
C TRP A 410 -9.41 -42.61 4.49
N ASP A 411 -10.50 -43.23 4.90
CA ASP A 411 -11.09 -43.10 6.22
C ASP A 411 -11.98 -41.87 6.54
N THR A 412 -13.18 -42.27 6.92
CA THR A 412 -14.32 -41.67 7.62
C THR A 412 -13.99 -40.87 8.90
N THR A 413 -12.82 -40.25 8.99
CA THR A 413 -12.44 -39.36 10.09
C THR A 413 -12.30 -37.91 9.59
N PRO A 414 -12.88 -36.92 10.28
CA PRO A 414 -13.02 -35.55 9.80
C PRO A 414 -11.72 -34.73 9.99
N VAL A 415 -10.57 -35.22 9.51
CA VAL A 415 -9.26 -34.56 9.73
C VAL A 415 -8.70 -33.94 8.45
N GLY A 416 -9.53 -33.66 7.44
CA GLY A 416 -9.15 -32.83 6.29
C GLY A 416 -9.65 -33.33 4.95
N VAL A 417 -9.14 -32.73 3.86
CA VAL A 417 -9.51 -33.07 2.48
C VAL A 417 -8.31 -33.75 1.81
N PRO A 418 -8.35 -35.07 1.51
CA PRO A 418 -7.25 -35.77 0.87
C PRO A 418 -6.90 -35.15 -0.49
N ILE A 419 -5.60 -35.06 -0.79
CA ILE A 419 -4.97 -34.45 -1.97
C ILE A 419 -5.20 -32.94 -2.09
N LEU A 420 -6.43 -32.46 -1.96
CA LEU A 420 -6.78 -31.05 -2.07
C LEU A 420 -6.24 -30.22 -0.90
N GLY A 421 -6.27 -30.76 0.33
CA GLY A 421 -5.78 -30.07 1.54
C GLY A 421 -4.31 -29.66 1.42
N PRO A 422 -3.37 -30.58 1.16
CA PRO A 422 -1.96 -30.23 1.00
C PRO A 422 -1.71 -29.29 -0.19
N ILE A 423 -2.44 -29.44 -1.30
CA ILE A 423 -2.34 -28.53 -2.45
C ILE A 423 -2.81 -27.12 -2.08
N LEU A 424 -3.92 -27.01 -1.35
CA LEU A 424 -4.46 -25.75 -0.86
C LEU A 424 -3.50 -25.09 0.12
N LEU A 425 -2.87 -25.87 1.00
CA LEU A 425 -1.85 -25.39 1.93
C LEU A 425 -0.65 -24.79 1.17
N VAL A 426 -0.16 -25.46 0.12
CA VAL A 426 0.90 -24.91 -0.75
C VAL A 426 0.45 -23.61 -1.40
N LEU A 427 -0.76 -23.59 -1.95
CA LEU A 427 -1.29 -22.40 -2.62
C LEU A 427 -1.37 -21.20 -1.67
N VAL A 428 -1.94 -21.38 -0.47
CA VAL A 428 -2.03 -20.34 0.56
C VAL A 428 -0.63 -19.86 0.96
N ASN A 429 0.30 -20.79 1.21
CA ASN A 429 1.65 -20.44 1.61
C ASN A 429 2.37 -19.64 0.51
N VAL A 430 2.28 -20.05 -0.75
CA VAL A 430 2.86 -19.29 -1.88
C VAL A 430 2.25 -17.88 -1.96
N LEU A 431 0.92 -17.74 -1.85
CA LEU A 431 0.24 -16.45 -1.92
C LEU A 431 0.64 -15.52 -0.77
N MET A 432 0.68 -16.04 0.45
CA MET A 432 0.99 -15.25 1.65
C MET A 432 2.47 -14.88 1.75
N ILE A 433 3.37 -15.79 1.38
CA ILE A 433 4.81 -15.49 1.28
C ILE A 433 5.04 -14.44 0.21
N MET A 434 4.42 -14.57 -0.97
CA MET A 434 4.53 -13.59 -2.06
C MET A 434 4.03 -12.21 -1.65
N GLY A 435 2.86 -12.14 -0.99
CA GLY A 435 2.29 -10.88 -0.50
C GLY A 435 3.15 -10.24 0.59
N GLY A 436 3.62 -11.02 1.57
CA GLY A 436 4.55 -10.56 2.59
C GLY A 436 5.86 -10.04 2.00
N SER A 437 6.42 -10.77 1.02
CA SER A 437 7.64 -10.37 0.31
C SER A 437 7.45 -9.06 -0.46
N ALA A 438 6.34 -8.90 -1.18
CA ALA A 438 6.01 -7.68 -1.91
C ALA A 438 5.91 -6.47 -0.97
N PHE A 439 5.29 -6.64 0.20
CA PHE A 439 5.18 -5.59 1.20
C PHE A 439 6.55 -5.19 1.78
N VAL A 440 7.41 -6.14 2.16
CA VAL A 440 8.76 -5.80 2.67
C VAL A 440 9.58 -5.07 1.60
N LEU A 441 9.59 -5.56 0.36
CA LEU A 441 10.37 -4.93 -0.70
C LEU A 441 9.86 -3.53 -1.01
N TRP A 442 8.55 -3.35 -1.04
CA TRP A 442 7.92 -2.04 -1.18
C TRP A 442 8.30 -1.09 -0.03
N ALA A 443 8.25 -1.58 1.22
CA ALA A 443 8.65 -0.84 2.41
C ALA A 443 10.15 -0.47 2.40
N ARG A 444 11.00 -1.35 1.86
CA ARG A 444 12.46 -1.15 1.75
C ARG A 444 12.88 -0.25 0.58
N GLY A 445 11.92 0.30 -0.16
CA GLY A 445 12.17 1.25 -1.25
C GLY A 445 12.42 0.61 -2.62
N MET A 446 12.11 -0.68 -2.80
CA MET A 446 12.05 -1.32 -4.12
C MET A 446 10.75 -0.86 -4.82
N ARG A 447 10.80 0.34 -5.41
CA ARG A 447 9.65 0.98 -6.07
C ARG A 447 9.93 1.12 -7.57
N THR A 448 8.87 1.06 -8.36
CA THR A 448 8.83 1.60 -9.72
C THR A 448 9.06 3.10 -9.66
N ASP A 449 9.97 3.64 -10.48
CA ASP A 449 10.05 5.08 -10.70
C ASP A 449 8.67 5.59 -11.14
N ARG A 450 8.14 6.58 -10.41
CA ARG A 450 6.82 7.22 -10.67
C ARG A 450 6.69 7.85 -12.07
N THR A 451 7.74 7.79 -12.89
CA THR A 451 7.85 8.40 -14.23
C THR A 451 7.30 7.54 -15.36
N LEU A 452 6.95 6.28 -15.12
CA LEU A 452 6.21 5.47 -16.08
C LEU A 452 4.71 5.51 -15.74
N THR A 453 4.02 6.46 -16.39
CA THR A 453 2.61 6.43 -16.80
C THR A 453 1.71 5.42 -16.08
N ILE A 454 0.70 5.93 -15.36
CA ILE A 454 -0.50 5.19 -14.94
C ILE A 454 -0.13 3.88 -14.26
N GLN A 455 0.03 3.88 -12.92
CA GLN A 455 0.02 2.70 -12.06
C GLN A 455 -0.46 1.47 -12.83
N ASP A 456 0.49 0.65 -13.28
CA ASP A 456 0.24 -0.29 -14.37
C ASP A 456 -1.00 -1.10 -13.98
N ARG A 457 -2.14 -0.87 -14.65
CA ARG A 457 -3.45 -1.38 -14.19
C ARG A 457 -3.38 -2.88 -13.94
N TRP A 458 -2.48 -3.54 -14.67
CA TRP A 458 -2.11 -4.93 -14.47
C TRP A 458 -1.62 -5.25 -13.05
N THR A 459 -0.68 -4.50 -12.45
CA THR A 459 -0.12 -4.76 -11.10
C THR A 459 -1.20 -4.67 -10.03
N VAL A 460 -2.05 -3.64 -10.09
CA VAL A 460 -3.19 -3.51 -9.16
C VAL A 460 -4.21 -4.62 -9.40
N ARG A 461 -4.52 -4.95 -10.65
CA ARG A 461 -5.45 -6.05 -11.00
C ARG A 461 -4.94 -7.41 -10.53
N ILE A 462 -3.65 -7.71 -10.69
CA ILE A 462 -3.09 -8.99 -10.25
C ILE A 462 -2.98 -9.03 -8.72
N ALA A 463 -2.57 -7.95 -8.06
CA ALA A 463 -2.51 -7.91 -6.60
C ALA A 463 -3.91 -8.05 -5.98
N THR A 464 -4.90 -7.33 -6.50
CA THR A 464 -6.30 -7.47 -6.08
C THR A 464 -6.85 -8.86 -6.37
N PHE A 465 -6.53 -9.46 -7.52
CA PHE A 465 -6.92 -10.84 -7.85
C PHE A 465 -6.29 -11.88 -6.92
N LEU A 466 -5.00 -11.76 -6.60
CA LEU A 466 -4.33 -12.67 -5.66
C LEU A 466 -4.89 -12.52 -4.24
N PHE A 467 -5.18 -11.29 -3.83
CA PHE A 467 -5.80 -11.00 -2.53
C PHE A 467 -7.22 -11.57 -2.44
N THR A 468 -8.05 -11.42 -3.48
CA THR A 468 -9.40 -12.00 -3.51
C THR A 468 -9.36 -13.52 -3.49
N ILE A 469 -8.42 -14.16 -4.20
CA ILE A 469 -8.21 -15.62 -4.11
C ILE A 469 -7.85 -16.03 -2.68
N ALA A 470 -6.89 -15.36 -2.05
CA ALA A 470 -6.51 -15.68 -0.67
C ALA A 470 -7.71 -15.54 0.29
N LEU A 471 -8.51 -14.48 0.12
CA LEU A 471 -9.71 -14.23 0.94
C LEU A 471 -10.82 -15.27 0.68
N LEU A 472 -11.00 -15.72 -0.56
CA LEU A 472 -11.93 -16.80 -0.90
C LEU A 472 -11.50 -18.13 -0.25
N ILE A 473 -10.20 -18.45 -0.27
CA ILE A 473 -9.68 -19.66 0.39
C ILE A 473 -9.87 -19.57 1.91
N LEU A 474 -9.56 -18.41 2.50
CA LEU A 474 -9.77 -18.17 3.93
C LEU A 474 -11.25 -18.30 4.31
N THR A 475 -12.14 -17.74 3.49
CA THR A 475 -13.59 -17.83 3.69
C THR A 475 -14.05 -19.28 3.59
N TRP A 476 -13.60 -20.02 2.57
CA TRP A 476 -13.90 -21.45 2.41
C TRP A 476 -13.46 -22.26 3.62
N LEU A 477 -12.30 -21.93 4.19
CA LEU A 477 -11.74 -22.60 5.36
C LEU A 477 -12.47 -22.26 6.67
N LEU A 478 -13.00 -21.05 6.79
CA LEU A 478 -13.79 -20.59 7.94
C LEU A 478 -15.24 -21.06 7.89
N LEU A 479 -15.75 -21.44 6.71
CA LEU A 479 -17.09 -21.98 6.58
C LEU A 479 -17.17 -23.33 7.31
N PRO A 480 -18.16 -23.53 8.20
CA PRO A 480 -18.36 -24.82 8.82
C PRO A 480 -18.71 -25.82 7.72
N HIS A 481 -17.76 -26.72 7.40
CA HIS A 481 -18.08 -27.91 6.61
C HIS A 481 -19.07 -28.71 7.43
N THR A 482 -20.33 -28.69 6.99
CA THR A 482 -21.45 -29.36 7.62
C THR A 482 -21.11 -30.84 7.75
N SER A 483 -20.63 -31.21 8.93
CA SER A 483 -20.69 -32.58 9.39
C SER A 483 -22.18 -32.93 9.39
N GLN A 484 -22.55 -33.95 8.63
CA GLN A 484 -23.87 -34.56 8.74
C GLN A 484 -24.04 -35.06 10.19
N ALA A 485 -24.62 -34.22 11.03
CA ALA A 485 -25.01 -34.58 12.37
C ALA A 485 -26.34 -35.36 12.29
N GLY A 486 -26.21 -36.69 12.38
CA GLY A 486 -27.14 -37.57 13.11
C GLY A 486 -28.55 -37.79 12.54
N SER A 487 -28.81 -39.02 12.10
CA SER A 487 -30.03 -39.71 12.56
C SER A 487 -29.64 -40.60 13.74
N PRO A 488 -30.08 -40.32 14.98
CA PRO A 488 -29.89 -41.24 16.09
C PRO A 488 -30.81 -42.44 15.85
N ASN A 489 -30.22 -43.58 15.50
CA ASN A 489 -30.96 -44.83 15.39
C ASN A 489 -31.42 -45.26 16.79
N LYS A 490 -32.60 -44.79 17.21
CA LYS A 490 -33.36 -45.31 18.35
C LYS A 490 -33.77 -46.75 18.03
N ASN A 491 -32.87 -47.73 18.18
CA ASN A 491 -33.22 -49.16 18.17
C ASN A 491 -32.13 -50.07 18.75
N GLN A 492 -31.43 -49.64 19.82
CA GLN A 492 -30.60 -50.54 20.63
C GLN A 492 -30.83 -50.40 22.15
N SER A 493 -32.05 -50.03 22.55
CA SER A 493 -32.52 -50.18 23.94
C SER A 493 -33.52 -51.34 24.00
N LYS A 494 -33.02 -52.58 23.94
CA LYS A 494 -33.69 -53.79 24.44
C LYS A 494 -32.75 -55.01 24.29
N SER A 495 -31.83 -55.18 25.23
CA SER A 495 -31.42 -56.50 25.72
C SER A 495 -30.50 -56.36 26.94
N ASN A 496 -30.79 -57.20 27.93
CA ASN A 496 -30.07 -57.50 29.18
C ASN A 496 -30.33 -56.61 30.42
N PRO A 497 -31.21 -57.08 31.33
CA PRO A 497 -31.14 -56.77 32.76
C PRO A 497 -30.33 -57.85 33.48
N ALA A 498 -29.15 -57.54 33.99
CA ALA A 498 -28.55 -58.30 35.08
C ALA A 498 -27.38 -57.53 35.73
N GLN A 499 -27.43 -57.48 37.06
CA GLN A 499 -26.34 -57.18 38.00
C GLN A 499 -26.03 -55.70 38.31
N SER A 500 -26.83 -55.13 39.20
CA SER A 500 -26.33 -54.25 40.26
C SER A 500 -27.23 -54.34 41.50
N VAL A 501 -26.88 -55.22 42.45
CA VAL A 501 -27.39 -55.18 43.82
C VAL A 501 -26.22 -55.56 44.73
N VAL A 502 -26.11 -54.83 45.86
CA VAL A 502 -25.25 -55.09 47.04
C VAL A 502 -23.80 -54.62 46.86
N ASP A 503 -23.16 -53.79 47.69
CA ASP A 503 -23.54 -52.99 48.87
C ASP A 503 -22.44 -51.93 49.03
N ASN A 504 -22.80 -50.75 49.55
CA ASN A 504 -21.85 -49.87 50.23
C ASN A 504 -22.53 -49.39 51.50
N THR A 505 -22.16 -49.94 52.65
CA THR A 505 -22.27 -49.24 53.94
C THR A 505 -21.29 -49.81 54.96
N ASN A 506 -20.31 -48.96 55.28
CA ASN A 506 -19.90 -48.60 56.64
C ASN A 506 -19.10 -49.56 57.54
N LEU A 507 -18.07 -48.91 58.12
CA LEU A 507 -17.64 -48.93 59.53
C LEU A 507 -16.52 -49.89 59.97
N SER A 508 -15.42 -49.21 60.34
CA SER A 508 -14.68 -49.32 61.61
C SER A 508 -13.64 -50.44 61.82
N THR A 509 -12.43 -49.95 62.15
CA THR A 509 -11.51 -50.42 63.21
C THR A 509 -10.84 -51.79 63.07
N THR A 510 -9.50 -51.82 62.97
CA THR A 510 -8.54 -52.16 64.05
C THR A 510 -7.15 -52.41 63.47
N GLY A 511 -6.12 -52.12 64.28
CA GLY A 511 -4.69 -52.07 63.91
C GLY A 511 -3.91 -53.40 63.95
N PRO A 512 -2.59 -53.38 64.23
CA PRO A 512 -1.54 -54.12 63.50
C PRO A 512 -1.03 -55.37 64.27
N PRO A 513 0.07 -56.09 63.89
CA PRO A 513 1.45 -55.62 63.68
C PRO A 513 1.97 -55.70 62.24
#